data_AF-A0A192A1J4-F1
#
_entry.id   AF-A0A192A1J4-F1
#
_cell.length_a   1.000
_cell.length_b   1.000
_cell.length_c   1.000
_cell.angle_alpha   90.00
_cell.angle_beta   90.00
_cell.angle_gamma   90.00
#
_symmetry.space_group_name_H-M   'P 1'
#
loop_
_entity.id
_entity.type
_entity.pdbx_description
1 polymer ?
#
loop_
_entity_poly.entity_id
_entity_poly.type
_entity_poly.pdbx_seq_one_letter_code
_entity_poly.pdbx_strand_id
1 'polypeptide(L)' 'MPVEKGSTFDARDVFIDYPFEEVMFRWDHQARKIYVCFYGDGESPEPVPHDNRLFNDALLYGDEIDRLQYELIERAGAQ' A
#
# COMPACT_ATOMS: atom_id res chain seq x y z
N MET A 1 -14.37 3.06 -7.73
CA MET A 1 -15.09 1.77 -7.54
C MET A 1 -14.42 1.10 -6.36
N PRO A 2 -15.16 0.56 -5.36
CA PRO A 2 -14.53 -0.12 -4.24
C PRO A 2 -13.76 -1.34 -4.76
N VAL A 3 -12.52 -1.49 -4.32
CA VAL A 3 -11.68 -2.64 -4.67
C VAL A 3 -12.28 -3.87 -4.01
N GLU A 4 -12.75 -4.83 -4.80
CA GLU A 4 -13.27 -6.10 -4.30
C GLU A 4 -12.12 -6.95 -3.75
N LYS A 5 -12.05 -7.05 -2.42
CA LYS A 5 -10.99 -7.68 -1.61
C LYS A 5 -10.61 -9.15 -1.94
N GLY A 6 -11.31 -9.83 -2.84
CA GLY A 6 -11.22 -11.29 -2.98
C GLY A 6 -10.30 -11.81 -4.09
N SER A 7 -10.59 -11.47 -5.34
CA SER A 7 -9.92 -12.12 -6.49
C SER A 7 -8.65 -11.40 -6.96
N THR A 8 -8.54 -10.09 -6.72
CA THR A 8 -7.38 -9.30 -7.13
C THR A 8 -6.20 -9.46 -6.18
N PHE A 9 -6.47 -9.61 -4.88
CA PHE A 9 -5.46 -9.73 -3.82
C PHE A 9 -4.78 -11.10 -3.75
N ASP A 10 -5.34 -12.13 -4.40
CA ASP A 10 -4.73 -13.48 -4.49
C ASP A 10 -3.95 -13.67 -5.80
N ALA A 11 -4.27 -12.87 -6.84
CA ALA A 11 -3.70 -13.01 -8.17
C ALA A 11 -2.50 -12.10 -8.45
N ARG A 12 -2.38 -10.97 -7.74
CA ARG A 12 -1.31 -9.99 -7.96
C ARG A 12 -1.02 -9.16 -6.71
N ASP A 13 0.17 -8.57 -6.67
CA ASP A 13 0.53 -7.57 -5.67
C ASP A 13 -0.32 -6.31 -5.88
N VAL A 14 -0.80 -5.73 -4.78
CA VAL A 14 -1.64 -4.53 -4.79
C VAL A 14 -0.88 -3.40 -4.12
N PHE A 15 -0.86 -2.23 -4.75
CA PHE A 15 -0.21 -1.04 -4.22
C PHE A 15 -1.30 0.02 -3.99
N ILE A 16 -1.29 0.63 -2.81
CA ILE A 16 -2.30 1.61 -2.42
C ILE A 16 -1.54 2.84 -1.98
N ASP A 17 -1.86 3.97 -2.60
CA ASP A 17 -1.39 5.28 -2.17
C ASP A 17 -2.37 5.90 -1.19
N TYR A 18 -1.85 6.38 -0.06
CA TYR A 18 -2.63 7.15 0.89
C TYR A 18 -1.93 8.48 1.21
N PRO A 19 -2.12 9.50 0.34
CA PRO A 19 -1.42 10.77 0.45
C PRO A 19 -1.89 11.61 1.65
N PHE A 20 -3.02 11.26 2.27
CA PHE A 20 -3.54 11.96 3.45
C PHE A 20 -2.65 11.73 4.70
N GLU A 21 -2.14 10.51 4.88
CA GLU A 21 -1.16 10.17 5.91
C GLU A 21 0.26 10.08 5.35
N GLU A 22 0.48 10.56 4.11
CA GLU A 22 1.77 10.53 3.40
C GLU A 22 2.40 9.14 3.46
N VAL A 23 1.61 8.12 3.14
CA VAL A 23 1.97 6.71 3.30
C VAL A 23 1.46 5.87 2.13
N MET A 24 2.21 4.85 1.77
CA MET A 24 1.85 3.85 0.77
C MET A 24 1.73 2.49 1.42
N PHE A 25 0.84 1.65 0.92
CA PHE A 25 0.72 0.26 1.33
C PHE A 25 1.00 -0.67 0.15
N ARG A 26 1.79 -1.71 0.40
CA ARG A 26 2.02 -2.80 -0.54
C ARG A 26 1.45 -4.08 0.06
N TRP A 27 0.44 -4.64 -0.60
CA TRP A 27 -0.03 -5.98 -0.33
C TRP A 27 0.80 -6.99 -1.14
N ASP A 28 1.55 -7.82 -0.42
CA ASP A 28 2.24 -8.96 -0.98
C ASP A 28 1.32 -10.19 -0.90
N HIS A 29 0.83 -10.64 -2.06
CA HIS A 29 -0.10 -11.75 -2.14
C HIS A 29 0.55 -13.11 -1.83
N GLN A 30 1.84 -13.27 -2.17
CA GLN A 30 2.57 -14.54 -1.94
C GLN A 30 2.80 -14.78 -0.46
N ALA A 31 3.26 -13.75 0.26
CA ALA A 31 3.48 -13.80 1.69
C ALA A 31 2.21 -13.54 2.51
N ARG A 32 1.15 -13.00 1.87
CA ARG A 32 -0.07 -12.47 2.51
C ARG A 32 0.26 -11.46 3.60
N LYS A 33 1.21 -10.56 3.29
CA LYS A 33 1.72 -9.54 4.20
C LYS A 33 1.48 -8.17 3.62
N ILE A 34 1.18 -7.22 4.50
CA ILE A 34 1.05 -5.82 4.12
C ILE A 34 2.33 -5.13 4.57
N TYR A 35 2.98 -4.45 3.65
CA TYR A 35 4.09 -3.56 3.92
C TYR A 35 3.60 -2.13 3.83
N VAL A 36 4.16 -1.26 4.67
CA VAL A 36 3.82 0.15 4.70
C VAL A 36 5.09 0.95 4.39
N CYS A 37 4.99 1.95 3.53
CA CYS A 37 6.10 2.79 3.13
C CYS A 37 5.70 4.25 3.32
N PHE A 38 6.32 4.92 4.28
CA PHE A 38 6.07 6.34 4.49
C PHE A 38 6.91 7.15 3.51
N TYR A 39 6.33 8.24 3.02
CA TYR A 39 7.04 9.15 2.14
C TYR A 39 8.25 9.74 2.89
N GLY A 40 9.44 9.58 2.33
CA GLY A 40 10.69 10.10 2.91
C GLY A 40 11.34 9.24 4.01
N ASP A 41 10.59 8.41 4.74
CA ASP A 41 11.15 7.49 5.75
C ASP A 41 11.46 6.10 5.16
N GLY A 42 10.76 5.73 4.08
CA GLY A 42 10.97 4.49 3.34
C GLY A 42 10.06 3.34 3.78
N GLU A 43 10.26 2.17 3.18
CA GLU A 43 9.49 0.96 3.49
C GLU A 43 9.80 0.47 4.91
N SER A 44 8.77 0.40 5.75
CA SER A 44 8.88 -0.17 7.08
C SER A 44 9.21 -1.66 6.98
N PRO A 45 10.25 -2.14 7.69
CA PRO A 45 10.64 -3.55 7.65
C PRO A 45 9.61 -4.47 8.32
N GLU A 46 8.77 -3.92 9.19
CA GLU A 46 7.72 -4.66 9.88
C GLU A 46 6.42 -4.65 9.07
N PRO A 47 5.91 -5.84 8.69
CA PRO A 47 4.62 -5.93 8.02
C PRO A 47 3.50 -5.57 9.00
N VAL A 48 2.52 -4.81 8.51
CA VAL A 48 1.36 -4.43 9.30
C VAL A 48 0.30 -5.54 9.29
N PRO A 49 -0.43 -5.73 10.41
CA PRO A 49 -1.52 -6.69 10.45
C PRO A 49 -2.67 -6.26 9.52
N HIS A 50 -3.40 -7.23 8.98
CA HIS A 50 -4.58 -6.97 8.14
C HIS A 50 -5.72 -6.24 8.87
N ASP A 51 -5.69 -6.26 10.21
CA ASP A 51 -6.61 -5.54 11.09
C ASP A 51 -6.17 -4.09 11.34
N ASN A 52 -5.05 -3.65 10.75
CA ASN A 52 -4.56 -2.29 10.97
C ASN A 52 -5.58 -1.27 10.45
N ARG A 53 -5.90 -0.30 11.31
CA ARG A 53 -6.85 0.78 11.01
C ARG A 53 -6.40 1.61 9.82
N LEU A 54 -5.11 1.94 9.77
CA LEU A 54 -4.44 2.65 8.66
C LEU A 54 -4.66 1.95 7.32
N PHE A 55 -4.47 0.63 7.27
CA PHE A 55 -4.66 -0.14 6.04
C PHE A 55 -6.13 -0.16 5.60
N ASN A 56 -7.07 -0.31 6.55
CA ASN A 56 -8.50 -0.23 6.23
C ASN A 56 -8.91 1.17 5.76
N ASP A 57 -8.32 2.22 6.32
CA ASP A 57 -8.54 3.60 5.89
C ASP A 57 -7.99 3.82 4.47
N ALA A 58 -6.77 3.39 4.20
CA ALA A 58 -6.16 3.42 2.87
C ALA A 58 -6.94 2.60 1.83
N LEU A 59 -7.56 1.48 2.23
CA LEU A 59 -8.44 0.72 1.34
C LEU A 59 -9.77 1.43 1.03
N LEU A 60 -10.25 2.29 1.95
CA LEU A 60 -11.52 3.01 1.83
C LEU A 60 -11.36 4.38 1.15
N TYR A 61 -10.27 5.07 1.46
CA TYR A 61 -10.00 6.46 1.11
C TYR A 61 -8.72 6.65 0.29
N GLY A 62 -7.83 5.65 0.25
CA GLY A 62 -6.66 5.66 -0.62
C GLY A 62 -6.99 5.24 -2.05
N ASP A 63 -6.00 5.39 -2.91
CA ASP A 63 -6.10 5.11 -4.33
C ASP A 63 -5.26 3.87 -4.67
N GLU A 64 -5.84 2.90 -5.39
CA GLU A 64 -5.06 1.76 -5.89
C GLU A 64 -4.16 2.26 -7.02
N ILE A 65 -2.85 2.20 -6.79
CA ILE A 65 -1.84 2.59 -7.76
C ILE A 65 -1.15 1.36 -8.36
N ASP A 66 -0.50 1.55 -9.51
CA ASP A 66 0.34 0.51 -10.08
C ASP A 66 1.75 0.52 -9.45
N ARG A 67 2.48 -0.59 -9.58
CA ARG A 67 3.88 -0.71 -9.16
C ARG A 67 4.74 0.45 -9.68
N LEU A 68 4.53 0.90 -10.92
CA LEU A 68 5.30 2.01 -11.48
C LEU A 68 5.06 3.31 -10.71
N GLN A 69 3.82 3.59 -10.33
CA GLN A 69 3.48 4.77 -9.53
C GLN A 69 4.11 4.67 -8.15
N TYR A 70 4.06 3.50 -7.52
CA TYR A 70 4.67 3.27 -6.21
C TYR A 70 6.17 3.60 -6.23
N GLU A 71 6.90 3.09 -7.23
CA GLU A 71 8.34 3.38 -7.38
C GLU A 71 8.63 4.86 -7.66
N LEU A 72 7.78 5.54 -8.44
CA LEU A 72 7.92 6.97 -8.70
C LEU A 72 7.70 7.81 -7.45
N ILE A 73 6.69 7.46 -6.65
CA ILE A 73 6.34 8.17 -5.42
C ILE A 73 7.40 7.91 -4.35
N GLU A 74 7.83 6.66 -4.16
CA GLU A 74 8.93 6.30 -3.26
C GLU A 74 10.19 7.13 -3.57
N ARG A 75 10.52 7.29 -4.86
CA ARG A 75 11.62 8.14 -5.31
C ARG A 75 11.38 9.64 -5.14
N ALA A 76 10.14 10.10 -5.30
CA ALA A 76 9.78 11.51 -5.19
C ALA A 76 9.77 11.99 -3.73
N GLY A 77 9.36 11.14 -2.78
CA GLY A 77 9.38 11.45 -1.35
C GLY A 77 10.78 11.48 -0.72
N ALA A 78 11.80 10.96 -1.42
CA ALA A 78 13.19 10.90 -0.95
C ALA A 78 14.03 12.15 -1.29
N GLN A 79 13.40 13.26 -1.69
CA GLN A 79 14.09 14.45 -2.22
C GLN A 79 14.16 15.64 -1.25
#